data_AF-A0A0C9Y9W9-F1
#
_entry.id   AF-A0A0C9Y9W9-F1
#
_cell.length_a   1.000
_cell.length_b   1.000
_cell.length_c   1.000
_cell.angle_alpha   90.00
_cell.angle_beta   90.00
_cell.angle_gamma   90.00
#
_symmetry.space_group_name_H-M   'P 1'
#
loop_
_entity.id
_entity.type
_entity.pdbx_description
1 polymer ?
#
loop_
_entity_poly.entity_id
_entity_poly.type
_entity_poly.pdbx_seq_one_letter_code
_entity_poly.pdbx_strand_id
1 'polypeptide(L)'
;MHLIFEGSFLYLSTFGKSVNTSTGVFAEMWKEYTLADTRWGVADPTVVSLEILTVLGGVPLCWYILSLLVKNDPARHYWIVVLSVAELYGGWMTFCPEWLTGSPSLNTSNALFLWVYLVFMNSIWVVIPLWLMVDSYNHIAGSLRAAAKIKGN
;
A
#
# COMPACT_ATOMS: atom_id res chain seq x y z
N MET A 1 -4.30 -5.91 5.44
CA MET A 1 -3.29 -6.21 4.43
C MET A 1 -1.90 -6.02 5.02
N HIS A 2 -1.51 -4.79 5.36
CA HIS A 2 -0.22 -4.47 5.96
C HIS A 2 0.19 -5.35 7.14
N LEU A 3 -0.63 -5.48 8.19
CA LEU A 3 -0.21 -6.24 9.39
C LEU A 3 0.04 -7.74 9.13
N ILE A 4 -0.89 -8.42 8.45
CA ILE A 4 -0.85 -9.89 8.34
C ILE A 4 -0.04 -10.32 7.12
N PHE A 5 -0.36 -9.80 5.94
CA PHE A 5 0.28 -10.24 4.70
C PHE A 5 1.66 -9.62 4.59
N GLU A 6 1.77 -8.30 4.54
CA GLU A 6 3.08 -7.63 4.40
C GLU A 6 3.98 -7.89 5.62
N GLY A 7 3.40 -7.96 6.83
CA GLY A 7 4.12 -8.39 8.03
C GLY A 7 4.70 -9.81 7.92
N SER A 8 3.94 -10.75 7.34
CA SER A 8 4.47 -12.09 7.06
C SER A 8 5.56 -12.08 5.98
N PHE A 9 5.43 -11.24 4.95
CA PHE A 9 6.47 -11.06 3.93
C PHE A 9 7.75 -10.55 4.55
N LEU A 10 7.69 -9.49 5.36
CA LEU A 10 8.87 -8.96 6.05
C LEU A 10 9.55 -10.00 6.93
N TYR A 11 8.77 -10.78 7.68
CA TYR A 11 9.33 -11.86 8.49
C TYR A 11 10.08 -12.91 7.65
N LEU A 12 9.61 -13.18 6.43
CA LEU A 12 10.17 -14.15 5.49
C LEU A 12 11.27 -13.58 4.58
N SER A 13 11.44 -12.26 4.54
CA SER A 13 12.35 -11.55 3.63
C SER A 13 13.38 -10.67 4.33
N THR A 14 13.55 -10.79 5.65
CA THR A 14 14.55 -10.05 6.43
C THR A 14 15.55 -10.98 7.11
N PHE A 15 16.68 -10.42 7.53
CA PHE A 15 17.74 -11.12 8.29
C PHE A 15 18.27 -12.39 7.60
N GLY A 16 18.45 -12.34 6.28
CA GLY A 16 18.99 -13.43 5.47
C GLY A 16 17.97 -14.48 5.04
N LYS A 17 16.68 -14.27 5.30
CA LYS A 17 15.59 -15.13 4.81
C LYS A 17 15.11 -14.70 3.43
N SER A 18 14.50 -15.65 2.73
CA SER A 18 13.79 -15.44 1.47
C SER A 18 12.54 -16.31 1.47
N VAL A 19 11.46 -15.80 0.87
CA VAL A 19 10.19 -16.54 0.71
C VAL A 19 10.42 -17.87 0.00
N ASN A 20 11.23 -17.89 -1.06
CA ASN A 20 11.49 -19.09 -1.87
C ASN A 20 12.11 -20.24 -1.07
N THR A 21 12.94 -19.95 -0.07
CA THR A 21 13.61 -20.96 0.77
C THR A 21 12.84 -21.26 2.06
N SER A 22 11.75 -20.54 2.32
CA SER A 22 10.94 -20.69 3.52
C SER A 22 9.82 -21.71 3.32
N THR A 23 9.26 -22.21 4.43
CA THR A 23 8.12 -23.14 4.43
C THR A 23 7.00 -22.64 5.35
N GLY A 24 5.78 -23.13 5.12
CA GLY A 24 4.59 -22.78 5.91
C GLY A 24 3.55 -22.00 5.12
N VAL A 25 2.35 -21.83 5.69
CA VAL A 25 1.17 -21.31 4.97
C VAL A 25 1.43 -19.95 4.31
N PHE A 26 2.03 -19.01 5.03
CA PHE A 26 2.36 -17.70 4.47
C PHE A 26 3.47 -17.76 3.42
N ALA A 27 4.44 -18.66 3.57
CA ALA A 27 5.48 -18.85 2.55
C ALA A 27 4.90 -19.40 1.25
N GLU A 28 4.00 -20.38 1.32
CA GLU A 28 3.31 -20.92 0.14
C GLU A 28 2.39 -19.89 -0.52
N MET A 29 1.67 -19.09 0.29
CA MET A 29 0.87 -17.97 -0.22
C MET A 29 1.73 -16.96 -0.97
N TRP A 30 2.89 -16.57 -0.42
CA TRP A 30 3.78 -15.65 -1.10
C TRP A 30 4.43 -16.28 -2.33
N LYS A 31 4.81 -17.56 -2.29
CA LYS A 31 5.32 -18.32 -3.45
C LYS A 31 4.35 -18.28 -4.63
N GLU A 32 3.05 -18.39 -4.37
CA GLU A 32 2.03 -18.25 -5.42
C GLU A 32 2.10 -16.85 -6.07
N TYR A 33 2.24 -15.80 -5.27
CA TYR A 33 2.38 -14.43 -5.79
C TYR A 33 3.69 -14.24 -6.58
N THR A 34 4.75 -14.98 -6.27
CA THR A 34 6.02 -14.91 -7.02
C THR A 34 5.91 -15.37 -8.46
N LEU A 35 4.87 -16.15 -8.80
CA LEU A 35 4.58 -16.55 -10.18
C LEU A 35 4.20 -15.35 -11.06
N ALA A 36 3.64 -14.30 -10.46
CA ALA A 36 3.30 -13.04 -11.11
C ALA A 36 4.43 -12.00 -10.99
N ASP A 37 5.09 -11.92 -9.84
CA ASP A 37 6.20 -10.99 -9.59
C ASP A 37 7.31 -11.66 -8.76
N THR A 38 8.41 -12.02 -9.41
CA THR A 38 9.48 -12.81 -8.78
C THR A 38 10.19 -12.09 -7.63
N ARG A 39 10.09 -10.75 -7.55
CA ARG A 39 10.71 -9.93 -6.50
C ARG A 39 10.13 -10.19 -5.12
N TRP A 40 8.94 -10.77 -5.04
CA TRP A 40 8.33 -11.20 -3.76
C TRP A 40 8.87 -12.54 -3.27
N GLY A 41 9.60 -13.27 -4.12
CA GLY A 41 10.24 -14.54 -3.76
C GLY A 41 11.63 -14.36 -3.19
N VAL A 42 12.32 -13.32 -3.64
CA VAL A 42 13.65 -12.92 -3.21
C VAL A 42 13.53 -11.71 -2.29
N ALA A 43 14.44 -11.53 -1.34
CA ALA A 43 14.42 -10.36 -0.45
C ALA A 43 14.85 -9.09 -1.22
N ASP A 44 14.08 -8.68 -2.23
CA ASP A 44 14.37 -7.53 -3.07
C ASP A 44 14.43 -6.26 -2.20
N PRO A 45 15.54 -5.52 -2.20
CA PRO A 45 15.69 -4.37 -1.31
C PRO A 45 14.65 -3.28 -1.52
N THR A 46 14.16 -3.08 -2.75
CA THR A 46 13.16 -2.06 -3.04
C THR A 46 11.83 -2.46 -2.41
N VAL A 47 11.35 -3.68 -2.70
CA VAL A 47 10.08 -4.19 -2.15
C VAL A 47 10.17 -4.28 -0.62
N VAL A 48 11.23 -4.90 -0.07
CA VAL A 48 11.39 -5.03 1.39
C VAL A 48 11.44 -3.67 2.08
N SER A 49 12.12 -2.66 1.50
CA SER A 49 12.16 -1.32 2.10
C SER A 49 10.80 -0.62 2.15
N LEU A 50 9.97 -0.80 1.12
CA LEU A 50 8.60 -0.29 1.08
C LEU A 50 7.75 -0.99 2.14
N GLU A 51 7.84 -2.32 2.21
CA GLU A 51 7.03 -3.10 3.15
C GLU A 51 7.39 -2.83 4.62
N ILE A 52 8.64 -2.48 4.92
CA ILE A 52 9.03 -2.02 6.27
C ILE A 52 8.22 -0.78 6.65
N LEU A 53 8.04 0.16 5.71
CA LEU A 53 7.29 1.39 5.96
C LEU A 53 5.79 1.13 6.07
N THR A 54 5.20 0.28 5.23
CA THR A 54 3.78 -0.05 5.30
C THR A 54 3.42 -0.78 6.59
N VAL A 55 4.28 -1.70 7.06
CA VAL A 55 4.06 -2.45 8.30
C VAL A 55 4.33 -1.58 9.53
N LEU A 56 5.50 -0.93 9.62
CA LEU A 56 5.88 -0.19 10.84
C LEU A 56 5.32 1.24 10.88
N GLY A 57 5.01 1.83 9.74
CA GLY A 57 4.41 3.17 9.63
C GLY A 57 2.91 3.12 9.29
N GLY A 58 2.54 2.37 8.26
CA GLY A 58 1.17 2.24 7.79
C GLY A 58 0.23 1.62 8.83
N VAL A 59 0.61 0.54 9.50
CA VAL A 59 -0.25 -0.12 10.52
C VAL A 59 -0.55 0.81 11.70
N PRO A 60 0.45 1.45 12.38
CA PRO A 60 0.15 2.39 13.46
C PRO A 60 -0.69 3.58 12.99
N LEU A 61 -0.43 4.10 11.79
CA LEU A 61 -1.20 5.21 11.22
C LEU A 61 -2.66 4.81 10.96
N CYS A 62 -2.90 3.60 10.44
CA CYS A 62 -4.25 3.05 10.28
C CYS A 62 -4.99 2.96 11.61
N TRP A 63 -4.36 2.42 12.66
CA TRP A 63 -4.97 2.36 14.00
C TRP A 63 -5.24 3.74 14.57
N TYR A 64 -4.33 4.69 14.35
CA TYR A 64 -4.54 6.06 14.79
C TYR A 64 -5.73 6.72 14.07
N ILE A 65 -5.83 6.59 12.74
CA ILE A 65 -6.97 7.06 11.95
C ILE A 65 -8.28 6.43 12.44
N LEU A 66 -8.29 5.12 12.70
CA LEU A 66 -9.47 4.44 13.27
C LEU A 66 -9.85 5.02 14.63
N SER A 67 -8.87 5.34 15.48
CA SER A 67 -9.14 5.97 16.77
C SER A 67 -9.77 7.37 16.63
N LEU A 68 -9.36 8.15 15.63
CA LEU A 68 -9.95 9.47 15.31
C LEU A 68 -11.35 9.31 14.72
N LEU A 69 -11.57 8.29 13.90
CA LEU A 69 -12.88 7.96 13.33
C LEU A 69 -13.89 7.63 14.43
N VAL A 70 -13.52 6.79 15.40
CA VAL A 70 -14.37 6.43 16.56
C VAL A 70 -14.70 7.66 17.40
N LYS A 71 -13.74 8.59 17.56
CA LYS A 71 -13.94 9.85 18.30
C LYS A 71 -14.68 10.91 17.49
N ASN A 72 -15.01 10.63 16.23
CA ASN A 72 -15.53 11.58 15.26
C ASN A 72 -14.69 12.87 15.14
N ASP A 73 -13.38 12.75 15.29
CA ASP A 73 -12.44 13.87 15.21
C ASP A 73 -12.20 14.25 13.73
N PRO A 74 -12.37 15.53 13.34
CA PRO A 74 -12.16 15.96 11.95
C PRO A 74 -10.69 15.83 11.50
N ALA A 75 -9.72 15.75 12.42
CA ALA A 75 -8.31 15.53 12.09
C ALA A 75 -8.07 14.22 11.33
N ARG A 76 -9.02 13.26 11.40
CA ARG A 76 -8.95 12.01 10.61
C ARG A 76 -8.72 12.26 9.13
N HIS A 77 -9.33 13.32 8.56
CA HIS A 77 -9.25 13.59 7.12
C HIS A 77 -7.84 13.95 6.69
N TYR A 78 -7.09 14.68 7.52
CA TYR A 78 -5.68 14.95 7.25
C TYR A 78 -4.86 13.66 7.21
N TRP A 79 -5.03 12.79 8.21
CA TRP A 79 -4.27 11.55 8.29
C TRP A 79 -4.68 10.52 7.23
N ILE A 80 -5.95 10.49 6.81
CA ILE A 80 -6.40 9.72 5.65
C ILE A 80 -5.68 10.17 4.38
N VAL A 81 -5.52 11.49 4.16
CA VAL A 81 -4.76 12.00 3.02
C VAL A 81 -3.29 11.59 3.11
N VAL A 82 -2.66 11.73 4.28
CA VAL A 82 -1.25 11.32 4.49
C VAL A 82 -1.05 9.85 4.17
N LEU A 83 -1.89 8.96 4.72
CA LEU A 83 -1.82 7.52 4.44
C LEU A 83 -2.06 7.23 2.96
N SER A 84 -3.08 7.85 2.35
CA SER A 84 -3.43 7.62 0.94
C SER A 84 -2.29 8.02 -0.01
N VAL A 85 -1.61 9.14 0.26
CA VAL A 85 -0.43 9.55 -0.52
C VAL A 85 0.72 8.55 -0.35
N ALA A 86 0.94 8.05 0.86
CA ALA A 86 1.96 7.03 1.11
C ALA A 86 1.68 5.73 0.34
N GLU A 87 0.42 5.27 0.31
CA GLU A 87 0.00 4.09 -0.47
C GLU A 87 0.23 4.29 -1.97
N LEU A 88 -0.18 5.44 -2.53
CA LEU A 88 0.00 5.76 -3.95
C LEU A 88 1.48 5.84 -4.33
N TYR A 89 2.29 6.46 -3.48
CA TYR A 89 3.73 6.55 -3.68
C TYR A 89 4.39 5.17 -3.56
N GLY A 90 3.98 4.34 -2.60
CA GLY A 90 4.43 2.96 -2.46
C GLY A 90 4.16 2.15 -3.72
N GLY A 91 2.92 2.18 -4.23
CA GLY A 91 2.55 1.53 -5.48
C GLY A 91 3.37 2.03 -6.67
N TRP A 92 3.61 3.34 -6.76
CA TRP A 92 4.49 3.91 -7.78
C TRP A 92 5.92 3.36 -7.68
N MET A 93 6.49 3.30 -6.48
CA MET A 93 7.84 2.79 -6.25
C MET A 93 7.96 1.27 -6.47
N THR A 94 6.87 0.51 -6.36
CA THR A 94 6.85 -0.93 -6.69
C THR A 94 6.91 -1.18 -8.20
N PHE A 95 6.21 -0.37 -9.01
CA PHE A 95 6.05 -0.63 -10.45
C PHE A 95 6.91 0.25 -11.36
N CYS A 96 7.19 1.50 -10.98
CA CYS A 96 7.94 2.42 -11.84
C CYS A 96 9.39 1.96 -12.08
N PRO A 97 10.18 1.55 -11.06
CA PRO A 97 11.52 1.02 -11.29
C PRO A 97 11.53 -0.22 -12.19
N GLU A 98 10.54 -1.10 -12.02
CA GLU A 98 10.36 -2.31 -12.82
C GLU A 98 10.04 -1.98 -14.28
N TRP A 99 9.12 -1.03 -14.50
CA TRP A 99 8.78 -0.56 -15.84
C TRP A 99 9.99 0.07 -16.55
N LEU A 100 10.80 0.85 -15.83
CA LEU A 100 12.01 1.48 -16.38
C LEU A 100 13.07 0.45 -16.81
N THR A 101 13.08 -0.75 -16.22
CA THR A 101 14.00 -1.85 -16.58
C THR A 101 13.41 -2.84 -17.57
N GLY A 102 12.20 -2.59 -18.08
CA GLY A 102 11.52 -3.48 -19.04
C GLY A 102 10.72 -4.61 -18.39
N SER A 103 10.42 -4.49 -17.10
CA SER A 103 9.64 -5.42 -16.30
C SER A 103 10.10 -6.89 -16.30
N PRO A 104 11.41 -7.17 -16.14
CA PRO A 104 11.95 -8.53 -16.20
C PRO A 104 11.40 -9.49 -15.14
N SER A 105 10.92 -8.96 -14.02
CA SER A 105 10.39 -9.72 -12.89
C SER A 105 8.90 -10.03 -13.01
N LEU A 106 8.17 -9.32 -13.89
CA LEU A 106 6.72 -9.43 -14.01
C LEU A 106 6.33 -10.43 -15.09
N ASN A 107 5.55 -11.44 -14.70
CA ASN A 107 5.02 -12.41 -15.63
C ASN A 107 3.71 -11.93 -16.26
N THR A 108 3.80 -11.38 -17.46
CA THR A 108 2.64 -10.87 -18.23
C THR A 108 2.13 -11.87 -19.26
N SER A 109 2.76 -13.05 -19.39
CA SER A 109 2.40 -14.07 -20.39
C SER A 109 1.13 -14.85 -20.06
N ASN A 110 0.77 -14.91 -18.77
CA ASN A 110 -0.42 -15.58 -18.28
C ASN A 110 -1.52 -14.57 -17.95
N ALA A 111 -2.73 -14.79 -18.47
CA ALA A 111 -3.86 -13.87 -18.27
C ALA A 111 -4.27 -13.70 -16.81
N LEU A 112 -4.18 -14.76 -15.98
CA LEU A 112 -4.48 -14.69 -14.55
C LEU A 112 -3.47 -13.79 -13.83
N PHE A 113 -2.18 -13.97 -14.11
CA PHE A 113 -1.12 -13.18 -13.48
C PHE A 113 -1.21 -11.71 -13.91
N LEU A 114 -1.40 -11.45 -15.21
CA LEU A 114 -1.54 -10.09 -15.71
C LEU A 114 -2.80 -9.40 -15.17
N TRP A 115 -3.98 -9.95 -15.44
CA TRP A 115 -5.22 -9.21 -15.20
C TRP A 115 -5.68 -9.25 -13.76
N VAL A 116 -5.49 -10.37 -13.06
CA VAL A 116 -5.95 -10.50 -11.68
C VAL A 116 -4.85 -10.06 -10.72
N TYR A 117 -3.66 -10.64 -10.80
CA TYR A 117 -2.62 -10.42 -9.79
C TYR A 117 -1.97 -9.05 -9.95
N LEU A 118 -1.59 -8.67 -11.17
CA LEU A 118 -0.90 -7.41 -11.42
C LEU A 118 -1.88 -6.24 -11.59
N VAL A 119 -2.89 -6.36 -12.47
CA VAL A 119 -3.80 -5.23 -12.73
C VAL A 119 -4.86 -5.07 -11.64
N PHE A 120 -5.74 -6.05 -11.46
CA PHE A 120 -6.91 -5.89 -10.59
C PHE A 120 -6.53 -5.66 -9.14
N MET A 121 -5.64 -6.49 -8.56
CA MET A 121 -5.22 -6.29 -7.18
C MET A 121 -4.62 -4.90 -7.05
N ASN A 122 -3.52 -4.56 -7.72
CA ASN A 122 -2.86 -3.26 -7.52
C ASN A 122 -3.75 -2.04 -7.85
N SER A 123 -4.73 -2.17 -8.74
CA SER A 123 -5.70 -1.08 -9.00
C SER A 123 -6.51 -0.69 -7.77
N ILE A 124 -6.77 -1.61 -6.85
CA ILE A 124 -7.49 -1.32 -5.58
C ILE A 124 -6.68 -0.33 -4.73
N TRP A 125 -5.35 -0.47 -4.69
CA TRP A 125 -4.41 0.41 -3.97
C TRP A 125 -4.19 1.75 -4.68
N VAL A 126 -4.78 1.95 -5.87
CA VAL A 126 -4.83 3.25 -6.54
C VAL A 126 -6.19 3.89 -6.36
N VAL A 127 -7.25 3.15 -6.67
CA VAL A 127 -8.62 3.69 -6.69
C VAL A 127 -9.11 4.06 -5.30
N ILE A 128 -8.90 3.20 -4.29
CA ILE A 128 -9.38 3.48 -2.93
C ILE A 128 -8.67 4.70 -2.33
N PRO A 129 -7.33 4.80 -2.33
CA PRO A 129 -6.65 5.99 -1.81
C PRO A 129 -7.05 7.28 -2.51
N LEU A 130 -7.16 7.28 -3.85
CA LEU A 130 -7.61 8.47 -4.59
C LEU A 130 -9.02 8.89 -4.18
N TRP A 131 -9.94 7.94 -4.03
CA TRP A 131 -11.30 8.22 -3.58
C TRP A 131 -11.32 8.81 -2.16
N LEU A 132 -10.58 8.23 -1.22
CA LEU A 132 -10.46 8.72 0.15
C LEU A 132 -9.82 10.11 0.23
N MET A 133 -8.86 10.41 -0.66
CA MET A 133 -8.28 11.74 -0.79
C MET A 133 -9.30 12.76 -1.27
N VAL A 134 -10.12 12.44 -2.27
CA VAL A 134 -11.18 13.33 -2.77
C VAL A 134 -12.22 13.59 -1.67
N ASP A 135 -12.66 12.55 -0.96
CA ASP A 135 -13.58 12.70 0.17
C ASP A 135 -13.00 13.61 1.26
N SER A 136 -11.77 13.35 1.68
CA SER A 136 -11.11 14.15 2.73
C SER A 136 -10.81 15.58 2.29
N TYR A 137 -10.43 15.79 1.02
CA TYR A 137 -10.25 17.11 0.44
C TYR A 137 -11.54 17.92 0.51
N ASN A 138 -12.68 17.33 0.14
CA ASN A 138 -13.97 18.02 0.17
C ASN A 138 -14.36 18.45 1.58
N HIS A 139 -14.12 17.60 2.59
CA HIS A 139 -14.37 17.93 4.00
C HIS A 139 -13.46 19.04 4.50
N ILE A 140 -12.15 18.94 4.25
CA ILE A 140 -11.16 19.94 4.70
C ILE A 140 -11.41 21.29 4.02
N ALA A 141 -11.43 21.30 2.67
CA ALA A 141 -11.59 22.52 1.91
C ALA A 141 -12.97 23.15 2.11
N GLY A 142 -14.02 22.35 2.22
CA GLY A 142 -15.37 22.81 2.55
C GLY A 142 -15.42 23.54 3.89
N SER A 143 -14.84 22.94 4.93
CA SER A 143 -14.79 23.52 6.28
C SER A 143 -13.99 24.82 6.31
N LEU A 144 -12.83 24.86 5.64
CA LEU A 144 -12.01 26.07 5.55
C LEU A 144 -12.71 27.21 4.81
N ARG A 145 -13.40 26.92 3.70
CA ARG A 145 -14.19 27.91 2.95
C ARG A 145 -15.36 28.44 3.79
N ALA A 146 -16.03 27.59 4.56
CA ALA A 146 -17.09 28.02 5.46
C ALA A 146 -16.56 28.94 6.59
N ALA A 147 -15.45 28.57 7.22
CA ALA A 147 -14.82 29.38 8.25
C ALA A 147 -14.36 30.76 7.74
N ALA A 148 -13.85 30.83 6.50
CA ALA A 148 -13.45 32.09 5.87
C ALA A 148 -14.65 33.03 5.65
N LYS A 149 -15.82 32.50 5.25
CA LYS A 149 -17.04 33.30 5.10
C LYS A 149 -17.52 33.90 6.42
N ILE A 150 -17.41 33.15 7.52
CA ILE A 150 -17.81 33.62 8.86
C ILE A 150 -16.90 34.77 9.32
N LYS A 151 -15.59 34.72 9.03
CA LYS A 151 -14.64 35.78 9.42
C LYS A 151 -14.72 37.04 8.55
N GLY A 152 -15.27 36.94 7.34
CA GLY A 152 -15.41 38.06 6.39
C GLY A 152 -16.69 38.88 6.56
N ASN A 153 -17.63 38.41 7.40
CA ASN A 153 -18.84 39.12 7.83
C ASN A 153 -18.65 39.70 9.24
#